data_AF-A0A846NB78-F1
#
_entry.id   AF-A0A846NB78-F1
#
_cell.length_a   1.000
_cell.length_b   1.000
_cell.length_c   1.000
_cell.angle_alpha   90.00
_cell.angle_beta   90.00
_cell.angle_gamma   90.00
#
_symmetry.space_group_name_H-M   'P 1'
#
loop_
_entity.id
_entity.type
_entity.pdbx_description
1 polymer ?
#
loop_
_entity_poly.entity_id
_entity_poly.type
_entity_poly.pdbx_seq_one_letter_code
_entity_poly.pdbx_strand_id
1 'polypeptide(L)' 'GRIVEVGTPLELYLHPKRLFTANFVGEANLMIGKVVEEKNDGVKVKIGDAVLQSSERVDFKGKKVVAAIRPEFVVMDKLR' A
#
# COMPACT_ATOMS: atom_id res chain seq x y z
N GLY A 1 -12.04 23.08 -7.20
CA GLY A 1 -11.27 21.84 -7.43
C GLY A 1 -9.79 22.13 -7.25
N ARG A 2 -8.98 21.12 -6.90
CA ARG A 2 -7.51 21.24 -6.81
C ARG A 2 -6.85 20.05 -7.50
N ILE A 3 -5.67 20.27 -8.08
CA ILE A 3 -4.83 19.18 -8.59
C ILE A 3 -4.24 18.44 -7.38
N VAL A 4 -4.49 17.13 -7.29
CA VAL A 4 -4.00 16.28 -6.19
C VAL A 4 -2.65 15.64 -6.54
N GLU A 5 -2.53 15.19 -7.79
CA GLU A 5 -1.34 14.51 -8.31
C GLU A 5 -1.30 14.63 -9.83
N VAL A 6 -0.09 14.66 -10.39
CA VAL A 6 0.17 14.70 -11.85
C VAL A 6 1.20 13.63 -12.15
N GLY A 7 0.92 12.83 -13.17
CA GLY A 7 1.77 11.74 -13.63
C GLY A 7 1.12 11.05 -14.83
N THR A 8 1.84 10.12 -15.43
CA THR A 8 1.28 9.24 -16.47
C THR A 8 0.21 8.33 -15.86
N PRO A 9 -0.74 7.80 -16.67
CA PRO A 9 -1.74 6.86 -16.17
C PRO A 9 -1.13 5.68 -15.40
N LEU A 10 0.00 5.16 -15.88
CA LEU A 10 0.69 4.03 -15.25
C LEU A 10 1.33 4.41 -13.92
N GLU A 11 1.97 5.59 -13.81
CA GLU A 11 2.55 6.07 -12.56
C GLU A 11 1.47 6.32 -11.50
N LEU A 12 0.37 6.97 -11.89
CA LEU A 12 -0.76 7.22 -10.99
C LEU A 12 -1.43 5.92 -10.52
N TYR A 13 -1.31 4.84 -11.29
CA TYR A 13 -1.83 3.53 -10.95
C TYR A 13 -0.89 2.72 -10.05
N LEU A 14 0.36 2.54 -10.47
CA LEU A 14 1.34 1.66 -9.84
C LEU A 14 2.06 2.31 -8.65
N HIS A 15 2.33 3.61 -8.72
CA HIS A 15 3.13 4.33 -7.72
C HIS A 15 2.47 5.65 -7.29
N PRO A 16 1.20 5.64 -6.82
CA PRO A 16 0.51 6.84 -6.36
C PRO A 16 1.19 7.44 -5.13
N LYS A 17 1.45 8.75 -5.15
CA LYS A 17 2.07 9.49 -4.03
C LYS A 17 1.05 9.95 -3.00
N ARG A 18 -0.26 9.86 -3.31
CA ARG A 18 -1.36 10.23 -2.43
C ARG A 18 -2.33 9.06 -2.27
N LEU A 19 -2.79 8.84 -1.04
CA LEU A 19 -3.83 7.85 -0.75
C LEU A 19 -5.10 8.08 -1.57
N PHE A 20 -5.48 9.35 -1.79
CA PHE A 20 -6.61 9.70 -2.64
C PHE A 20 -6.42 9.15 -4.06
N THR A 21 -5.24 9.37 -4.67
CA THR A 21 -4.92 8.86 -6.01
C THR A 21 -4.97 7.33 -6.05
N ALA A 22 -4.38 6.67 -5.05
CA ALA A 22 -4.40 5.21 -4.93
C ALA A 22 -5.83 4.63 -4.89
N ASN A 23 -6.75 5.32 -4.21
CA ASN A 23 -8.15 4.94 -4.10
C ASN A 23 -9.01 5.36 -5.31
N PHE A 24 -8.57 6.36 -6.07
CA PHE A 24 -9.36 6.96 -7.14
C PHE A 24 -9.06 6.33 -8.50
N VAL A 25 -7.80 6.00 -8.77
CA VAL A 25 -7.39 5.39 -10.04
C VAL A 25 -7.45 3.87 -9.90
N GLY A 26 -8.51 3.28 -10.49
CA GLY A 26 -8.83 1.86 -10.43
C GLY A 26 -9.23 1.36 -9.05
N GLU A 27 -9.33 0.04 -8.88
CA GLU A 27 -9.73 -0.57 -7.60
C GLU A 27 -8.53 -0.75 -6.67
N ALA A 28 -8.76 -0.57 -5.37
CA ALA A 28 -7.76 -0.82 -4.33
C ALA A 28 -8.43 -1.27 -3.03
N ASN A 29 -7.89 -2.33 -2.43
CA ASN A 29 -8.18 -2.70 -1.05
C ASN A 29 -7.33 -1.83 -0.12
N LEU A 30 -7.97 -1.05 0.74
CA LEU A 30 -7.30 -0.19 1.70
C LEU A 30 -7.41 -0.77 3.11
N MET A 31 -6.28 -1.07 3.73
CA MET A 31 -6.23 -1.67 5.06
C MET A 31 -5.38 -0.84 6.00
N ILE A 32 -5.93 -0.52 7.17
CA ILE A 32 -5.20 0.22 8.20
C ILE A 32 -4.31 -0.75 8.97
N GLY A 33 -3.05 -0.37 9.14
CA GLY A 33 -2.06 -1.17 9.86
C GLY A 33 -1.11 -0.32 10.69
N LYS A 34 -0.23 -1.01 11.41
CA LYS A 34 0.87 -0.39 12.17
C LYS A 34 2.19 -0.97 11.69
N VAL A 35 3.18 -0.10 11.47
CA VAL A 35 4.54 -0.56 11.16
C VAL A 35 5.16 -1.20 12.40
N VAL A 36 5.62 -2.43 12.25
CA VAL A 36 6.20 -3.24 13.32
C VAL A 36 7.70 -3.51 13.13
N GLU A 37 8.20 -3.41 11.90
CA GLU A 37 9.62 -3.57 11.57
C GLU A 37 9.97 -2.73 10.34
N GLU A 38 11.16 -2.14 10.35
CA GLU A 38 11.75 -1.43 9.21
C GLU A 38 13.18 -1.92 9.02
N LYS A 39 13.50 -2.33 7.80
CA LYS A 39 14.80 -2.85 7.40
C LYS A 39 15.17 -2.30 6.03
N ASN A 40 16.41 -2.56 5.60
CA ASN A 40 16.90 -2.10 4.29
C ASN A 40 16.12 -2.70 3.09
N ASP A 41 15.44 -3.83 3.29
CA ASP A 41 14.63 -4.53 2.29
C ASP A 41 13.15 -4.13 2.31
N GLY A 42 12.74 -3.21 3.20
CA GLY A 42 11.40 -2.64 3.22
C GLY A 42 10.79 -2.53 4.62
N VAL A 43 9.46 -2.52 4.67
CA VAL A 43 8.67 -2.34 5.89
C VAL A 43 7.71 -3.51 6.12
N LYS A 44 7.54 -3.90 7.39
CA LYS A 44 6.50 -4.85 7.80
C LYS A 44 5.37 -4.13 8.51
N VAL A 45 4.15 -4.41 8.07
CA VAL A 45 2.92 -3.78 8.56
C VAL A 45 2.02 -4.85 9.16
N LYS A 46 1.68 -4.71 10.45
CA LYS A 46 0.68 -5.56 11.10
C LYS A 46 -0.72 -5.04 10.78
N ILE A 47 -1.57 -5.93 10.28
CA ILE A 47 -2.97 -5.68 9.91
C ILE A 47 -3.81 -6.83 10.49
N GLY A 48 -4.60 -6.54 11.52
CA GLY A 48 -5.26 -7.59 12.30
C GLY A 48 -4.23 -8.60 12.84
N ASP A 49 -4.42 -9.87 12.51
CA ASP A 49 -3.53 -10.98 12.89
C ASP A 49 -2.46 -11.30 11.83
N ALA A 50 -2.49 -10.63 10.68
CA ALA A 50 -1.53 -10.81 9.60
C ALA A 50 -0.40 -9.76 9.64
N VAL A 51 0.74 -10.11 9.05
CA VAL A 51 1.84 -9.18 8.79
C VAL A 51 2.13 -9.17 7.29
N LEU A 52 2.03 -8.00 6.68
CA LEU A 52 2.38 -7.80 5.27
C LEU A 52 3.78 -7.18 5.16
N GLN A 53 4.52 -7.55 4.11
CA GLN A 53 5.79 -6.94 3.77
C GLN A 53 5.62 -6.09 2.51
N SER A 54 6.11 -4.86 2.55
CA SER A 54 6.27 -4.00 1.38
C SER A 54 7.75 -3.71 1.15
N SER A 55 8.19 -3.74 -0.09
CA SER A 55 9.55 -3.34 -0.48
C SER A 55 9.75 -1.81 -0.49
N GLU A 56 8.67 -1.04 -0.28
CA GLU A 56 8.75 0.41 -0.16
C GLU A 56 9.60 0.81 1.04
N ARG A 57 10.52 1.75 0.79
CA ARG A 57 11.42 2.29 1.79
C ARG A 57 10.89 3.63 2.24
N VAL A 58 10.10 3.63 3.30
CA VAL A 58 9.56 4.86 3.87
C VAL A 58 9.77 4.83 5.37
N ASP A 59 10.17 5.97 5.93
CA ASP A 59 10.31 6.17 7.37
C ASP A 59 8.93 6.27 8.03
N PHE A 60 8.41 5.12 8.45
CA PHE A 60 7.12 4.96 9.08
C PHE A 60 7.22 4.46 10.53
N LYS A 61 8.38 4.60 11.20
CA LYS A 61 8.64 3.84 12.42
C LYS A 61 7.57 4.11 13.49
N GLY A 62 6.84 3.06 13.87
CA GLY A 62 5.76 3.14 14.86
C GLY A 62 4.49 3.88 14.41
N LYS A 63 4.41 4.34 13.15
CA LYS A 63 3.27 5.07 12.59
C LYS A 63 2.14 4.12 12.22
N LYS A 64 0.91 4.63 12.32
CA LYS A 64 -0.25 4.04 11.65
C LYS A 64 -0.14 4.36 10.16
N VAL A 65 -0.39 3.35 9.33
CA VAL A 65 -0.28 3.44 7.87
C VAL A 65 -1.50 2.81 7.21
N VAL A 66 -1.70 3.10 5.93
CA VAL A 66 -2.67 2.40 5.08
C VAL A 66 -1.89 1.58 4.06
N ALA A 67 -2.11 0.27 4.04
CA ALA A 67 -1.67 -0.60 2.97
C ALA A 67 -2.72 -0.55 1.85
N ALA A 68 -2.30 -0.15 0.65
CA ALA A 68 -3.12 -0.20 -0.55
C ALA A 68 -2.71 -1.43 -1.37
N ILE A 69 -3.66 -2.33 -1.63
CA ILE A 69 -3.42 -3.57 -2.38
C ILE A 69 -4.34 -3.58 -3.59
N ARG A 70 -3.75 -3.69 -4.77
CA ARG A 70 -4.48 -3.87 -6.02
C ARG A 70 -4.99 -5.31 -6.11
N PRO A 71 -6.31 -5.55 -6.24
CA PRO A 71 -6.88 -6.90 -6.24
C PRO A 71 -6.24 -7.83 -7.29
N GLU A 72 -5.87 -7.30 -8.45
CA GLU A 72 -5.26 -8.07 -9.54
C GLU A 72 -3.83 -8.53 -9.26
N PHE A 73 -3.16 -7.99 -8.22
CA PHE A 73 -1.87 -8.47 -7.75
C PHE A 73 -1.99 -9.51 -6.62
N VAL A 74 -3.22 -9.93 -6.28
CA VAL A 74 -3.47 -10.96 -5.28
C VAL A 74 -3.72 -12.29 -5.98
N VAL A 75 -2.89 -13.29 -5.65
CA VAL A 75 -3.12 -14.68 -6.05
C VAL A 75 -3.78 -15.39 -4.89
N MET A 76 -4.96 -15.97 -5.11
CA MET A 76 -5.62 -16.83 -4.14
C MET A 76 -5.29 -18.28 -4.44
N ASP A 77 -4.68 -18.95 -3.46
CA ASP A 77 -4.55 -20.40 -3.46
C ASP A 77 -5.66 -21.01 -2.59
N LYS A 78 -6.13 -22.20 -2.94
CA LYS A 78 -7.07 -22.92 -2.09
C LYS A 78 -6.27 -23.56 -0.97
N LEU A 79 -6.62 -23.22 0.27
CA LEU A 79 -6.19 -24.04 1.42
C LEU A 79 -6.62 -25.48 1.16
N ARG A 80 -5.62 -26.38 1.07
CA ARG A 80 -5.83 -27.83 1.04
C ARG A 80 -6.45 -28.30 2.34
#